data_AF-A0A1C4JAE1-F1
#
_entry.id   AF-A0A1C4JAE1-F1
#
_cell.length_a   1.000
_cell.length_b   1.000
_cell.length_c   1.000
_cell.angle_alpha   90.00
_cell.angle_beta   90.00
_cell.angle_gamma   90.00
#
_symmetry.space_group_name_H-M   'P 1'
#
loop_
_entity.id
_entity.type
_entity.pdbx_description
1 polymer ?
#
loop_
_entity_poly.entity_id
_entity_poly.type
_entity_poly.pdbx_seq_one_letter_code
_entity_poly.pdbx_strand_id
1 'polypeptide(L)'
;MLDIGKRLDDANSPVLSLYRMVISLLFVCHGSVTVLGLFDGTGGGRVSAGTWPGWWAGLIQLTGGVLVFIGIGDIGTRVAAVVSSGSMAYAYFTVHQKNALWPIQNGGELSVLFCWSFLLIAVVGPGTWTLARLLSKARAGGTPSPSPSAVPAAAAAAATAGAASAETP
;
A
#
# COMPACT_ATOMS: atom_id res chain seq x y z
N MET A 1 30.00 0.80 14.40
CA MET A 1 28.68 0.38 14.94
C MET A 1 27.54 1.34 14.56
N LEU A 2 27.78 2.66 14.43
CA LEU A 2 26.77 3.66 14.03
C LEU A 2 26.23 3.55 12.58
N ASP A 3 27.00 2.99 11.62
CA ASP A 3 26.58 2.92 10.21
C ASP A 3 25.48 1.87 9.93
N ILE A 4 25.44 0.79 10.71
CA ILE A 4 24.44 -0.28 10.54
C ILE A 4 23.05 0.17 10.97
N GLY A 5 22.93 0.87 12.10
CA GLY A 5 21.63 1.38 12.59
C GLY A 5 20.99 2.32 11.58
N LYS A 6 21.76 3.31 11.09
CA LYS A 6 21.29 4.26 10.08
C LYS A 6 20.82 3.57 8.79
N ARG A 7 21.56 2.58 8.30
CA ARG A 7 21.18 1.82 7.09
C ARG A 7 19.89 1.04 7.27
N LEU A 8 19.64 0.49 8.47
CA LEU A 8 18.38 -0.18 8.79
C LEU A 8 17.21 0.82 8.81
N ASP A 9 17.42 1.99 9.42
CA ASP A 9 16.40 3.04 9.48
C ASP A 9 16.00 3.54 8.09
N ASP A 10 16.99 3.78 7.22
CA ASP A 10 16.77 4.19 5.83
C ASP A 10 16.02 3.11 5.02
N ALA A 11 16.23 1.82 5.34
CA ALA A 11 15.62 0.68 4.65
C ALA A 11 14.22 0.29 5.16
N ASN A 12 13.81 0.74 6.34
CA ASN A 12 12.54 0.34 6.99
C ASN A 12 11.32 0.56 6.09
N SER A 13 11.25 1.71 5.41
CA SER A 13 10.11 2.06 4.55
C SER A 13 10.01 1.20 3.27
N PRO A 14 11.10 1.03 2.48
CA PRO A 14 11.13 0.08 1.36
C PRO A 14 10.83 -1.36 1.77
N VAL A 15 11.42 -1.83 2.87
CA VAL A 15 11.22 -3.20 3.36
C VAL A 15 9.77 -3.44 3.74
N LEU A 16 9.11 -2.48 4.40
CA LEU A 16 7.68 -2.59 4.71
C LEU A 16 6.81 -2.67 3.44
N SER A 17 7.16 -1.92 2.39
CA SER A 17 6.47 -2.02 1.11
C SER A 17 6.65 -3.38 0.43
N LEU A 18 7.87 -3.95 0.45
CA LEU A 18 8.12 -5.29 -0.08
C LEU A 18 7.38 -6.35 0.72
N TYR A 19 7.43 -6.26 2.04
CA TYR A 19 6.67 -7.13 2.94
C TYR A 19 5.18 -7.10 2.60
N ARG A 20 4.59 -5.91 2.49
CA ARG A 20 3.19 -5.74 2.08
C ARG A 20 2.91 -6.42 0.74
N MET A 21 3.74 -6.20 -0.27
CA MET A 21 3.56 -6.79 -1.61
C MET A 21 3.64 -8.32 -1.58
N VAL A 22 4.64 -8.89 -0.90
CA VAL A 22 4.84 -10.34 -0.83
C VAL A 22 3.69 -11.01 -0.09
N ILE A 23 3.32 -10.51 1.10
CA ILE A 23 2.20 -11.06 1.88
C ILE A 23 0.90 -11.00 1.08
N SER A 24 0.65 -9.87 0.43
CA SER A 24 -0.57 -9.69 -0.37
C SER A 24 -0.60 -10.59 -1.59
N LEU A 25 0.53 -10.78 -2.28
CA LEU A 25 0.63 -11.68 -3.43
C LEU A 25 0.35 -13.14 -3.03
N LEU A 26 0.95 -13.62 -1.95
CA LEU A 26 0.70 -14.97 -1.44
C LEU A 26 -0.78 -15.17 -1.09
N PHE A 27 -1.41 -14.16 -0.48
CA PHE A 27 -2.84 -14.17 -0.18
C PHE A 27 -3.70 -14.23 -1.45
N VAL A 28 -3.33 -13.46 -2.48
CA VAL A 28 -3.96 -13.52 -3.80
C VAL A 28 -3.84 -14.91 -4.42
N CYS A 29 -2.70 -15.57 -4.30
CA CYS A 29 -2.51 -16.94 -4.81
C CYS A 29 -3.49 -17.92 -4.16
N HIS A 30 -3.63 -17.89 -2.83
CA HIS A 30 -4.59 -18.76 -2.13
C HIS A 30 -6.06 -18.46 -2.53
N GLY A 31 -6.41 -17.18 -2.67
CA GLY A 31 -7.72 -16.78 -3.16
C GLY A 31 -7.97 -17.21 -4.60
N SER A 32 -6.94 -17.17 -5.45
CA SER A 32 -7.00 -17.60 -6.85
C SER A 32 -7.24 -19.09 -6.99
N VAL A 33 -6.58 -19.93 -6.17
CA VAL A 33 -6.87 -21.37 -6.10
C VAL A 33 -8.34 -21.58 -5.72
N THR A 34 -8.78 -20.91 -4.66
CA THR A 34 -10.10 -21.14 -4.07
C THR A 34 -11.25 -20.66 -4.96
N VAL A 35 -11.15 -19.45 -5.51
CA VAL A 35 -12.26 -18.79 -6.23
C VAL A 35 -12.17 -19.02 -7.73
N LEU A 36 -10.97 -18.99 -8.29
CA LEU A 36 -10.77 -19.06 -9.74
C LEU A 36 -10.41 -20.49 -10.18
N GLY A 37 -9.87 -21.32 -9.30
CA GLY A 37 -9.33 -22.64 -9.68
C GLY A 37 -8.02 -22.53 -10.43
N LEU A 38 -7.24 -21.47 -10.18
CA LEU A 38 -5.90 -21.33 -10.76
C LEU A 38 -4.88 -22.14 -9.94
N PHE A 39 -3.71 -22.41 -10.54
CA PHE A 39 -2.61 -23.16 -9.90
C PHE A 39 -2.99 -24.61 -9.57
N ASP A 40 -3.30 -25.39 -10.61
CA ASP A 40 -3.57 -26.82 -10.52
C ASP A 40 -2.43 -27.58 -9.81
N GLY A 41 -2.78 -28.68 -9.13
CA GLY A 41 -1.81 -29.55 -8.44
C GLY A 41 -1.38 -29.09 -7.04
N THR A 42 -1.97 -28.02 -6.50
CA THR A 42 -1.64 -27.46 -5.17
C THR A 42 -2.31 -28.18 -4.00
N GLY A 43 -3.10 -29.24 -4.25
CA GLY A 43 -3.88 -29.95 -3.23
C GLY A 43 -5.13 -29.19 -2.73
N GLY A 44 -5.23 -27.90 -3.03
CA GLY A 44 -6.44 -27.09 -2.91
C GLY A 44 -7.16 -26.99 -4.27
N GLY A 45 -8.48 -27.00 -4.26
CA GLY A 45 -9.30 -26.91 -5.47
C GLY A 45 -10.27 -25.74 -5.42
N ARG A 46 -10.85 -25.43 -6.58
CA ARG A 46 -11.92 -24.42 -6.68
C ARG A 46 -13.08 -24.82 -5.78
N VAL A 47 -13.50 -23.92 -4.91
CA VAL A 47 -14.65 -24.10 -4.02
C VAL A 47 -15.90 -23.55 -4.72
N SER A 48 -17.02 -24.27 -4.61
CA SER A 48 -18.30 -23.84 -5.17
C SER A 48 -18.71 -22.47 -4.61
N ALA A 49 -19.25 -21.60 -5.47
CA ALA A 49 -19.60 -20.24 -5.10
C ALA A 49 -20.62 -20.19 -3.94
N GLY A 50 -20.40 -19.29 -3.00
CA GLY A 50 -21.25 -19.12 -1.81
C GLY A 50 -21.01 -20.13 -0.67
N THR A 51 -20.16 -21.14 -0.87
CA THR A 51 -19.88 -22.16 0.16
C THR A 51 -19.24 -21.54 1.39
N TRP A 52 -19.88 -21.70 2.55
CA TRP A 52 -19.35 -21.25 3.84
C TRP A 52 -18.39 -22.28 4.47
N PRO A 53 -17.28 -21.86 5.11
CA PRO A 53 -16.68 -20.52 5.05
C PRO A 53 -15.73 -20.37 3.84
N GLY A 54 -15.38 -21.46 3.16
CA GLY A 54 -14.24 -21.54 2.25
C GLY A 54 -14.29 -20.57 1.07
N TRP A 55 -15.43 -20.44 0.39
CA TRP A 55 -15.51 -19.54 -0.78
C TRP A 55 -15.38 -18.07 -0.40
N TRP A 56 -16.00 -17.67 0.72
CA TRP A 56 -15.89 -16.29 1.25
C TRP A 56 -14.47 -15.97 1.71
N ALA A 57 -13.81 -16.91 2.38
CA ALA A 57 -12.40 -16.77 2.73
C ALA A 57 -11.55 -16.59 1.47
N GLY A 58 -11.78 -17.39 0.42
CA GLY A 58 -11.08 -17.26 -0.87
C GLY A 58 -11.33 -15.92 -1.56
N LEU A 59 -12.57 -15.41 -1.51
CA LEU A 59 -12.93 -14.13 -2.11
C LEU A 59 -12.24 -12.96 -1.39
N ILE A 60 -12.21 -12.97 -0.05
CA ILE A 60 -11.47 -12.00 0.75
C ILE A 60 -9.97 -12.11 0.46
N GLN A 61 -9.44 -13.34 0.33
CA GLN A 61 -8.05 -13.58 -0.02
C GLN A 61 -7.65 -12.93 -1.35
N LEU A 62 -8.47 -13.13 -2.37
CA LEU A 62 -8.24 -12.58 -3.68
C LEU A 62 -8.40 -11.05 -3.70
N THR A 63 -9.55 -10.55 -3.27
CA THR A 63 -9.88 -9.11 -3.39
C THR A 63 -9.13 -8.27 -2.36
N GLY A 64 -9.09 -8.68 -1.10
CA GLY A 64 -8.33 -8.03 -0.04
C GLY A 64 -6.84 -8.03 -0.34
N GLY A 65 -6.29 -9.15 -0.81
CA GLY A 65 -4.91 -9.25 -1.27
C GLY A 65 -4.61 -8.25 -2.39
N VAL A 66 -5.42 -8.16 -3.44
CA VAL A 66 -5.21 -7.18 -4.53
C VAL A 66 -5.27 -5.73 -4.01
N LEU A 67 -6.25 -5.40 -3.18
CA LEU A 67 -6.39 -4.05 -2.62
C LEU A 67 -5.17 -3.65 -1.78
N VAL A 68 -4.69 -4.55 -0.93
CA VAL A 68 -3.49 -4.32 -0.10
C VAL A 68 -2.24 -4.31 -0.98
N PHE A 69 -2.15 -5.13 -2.04
CA PHE A 69 -1.02 -5.20 -2.97
C PHE A 69 -0.84 -3.91 -3.78
N ILE A 70 -1.91 -3.34 -4.32
CA ILE A 70 -1.85 -2.10 -5.11
C ILE A 70 -1.59 -0.90 -4.19
N GLY A 71 -2.21 -0.90 -3.01
CA GLY A 71 -2.14 0.23 -2.09
C GLY A 71 -2.84 1.46 -2.66
N ILE A 72 -4.16 1.36 -2.91
CA ILE A 72 -5.01 2.39 -3.54
C ILE A 72 -5.11 3.68 -2.68
N GLY A 73 -4.60 3.66 -1.47
CA GLY A 73 -4.46 4.81 -0.56
C GLY A 73 -4.10 4.33 0.85
N ASP A 74 -3.82 5.25 1.77
CA ASP A 74 -3.49 4.86 3.16
C ASP A 74 -4.68 4.19 3.84
N ILE A 75 -5.84 4.85 3.82
CA ILE A 75 -7.05 4.36 4.47
C ILE A 75 -7.58 3.06 3.84
N GLY A 76 -7.59 2.98 2.50
CA GLY A 76 -8.07 1.79 1.79
C GLY A 76 -7.23 0.55 2.09
N THR A 77 -5.91 0.72 2.16
CA THR A 77 -5.00 -0.39 2.50
C THR A 77 -5.23 -0.89 3.92
N ARG A 78 -5.39 0.04 4.88
CA ARG A 78 -5.62 -0.31 6.28
C ARG A 78 -6.93 -1.05 6.48
N VAL A 79 -8.03 -0.57 5.87
CA VAL A 79 -9.33 -1.24 5.95
C VAL A 79 -9.29 -2.64 5.34
N ALA A 80 -8.73 -2.78 4.13
CA ALA A 80 -8.59 -4.08 3.48
C ALA A 80 -7.72 -5.05 4.31
N ALA A 81 -6.66 -4.54 4.95
CA ALA A 81 -5.80 -5.32 5.83
C ALA A 81 -6.53 -5.77 7.11
N VAL A 82 -7.34 -4.91 7.76
CA VAL A 82 -8.15 -5.31 8.92
C VAL A 82 -9.13 -6.42 8.56
N VAL A 83 -9.85 -6.29 7.43
CA VAL A 83 -10.78 -7.32 6.96
C VAL A 83 -10.05 -8.63 6.67
N SER A 84 -8.91 -8.56 5.98
CA SER A 84 -8.08 -9.73 5.66
C SER A 84 -7.58 -10.41 6.93
N SER A 85 -7.10 -9.63 7.91
CA SER A 85 -6.66 -10.12 9.22
C SER A 85 -7.80 -10.82 9.98
N GLY A 86 -8.95 -10.16 10.09
CA GLY A 86 -10.13 -10.71 10.75
C GLY A 86 -10.64 -12.00 10.11
N SER A 87 -10.61 -12.10 8.78
CA SER A 87 -11.02 -13.34 8.07
C SER A 87 -10.12 -14.53 8.43
N MET A 88 -8.83 -14.29 8.61
CA MET A 88 -7.86 -15.33 8.97
C MET A 88 -7.91 -15.69 10.45
N ALA A 89 -8.18 -14.72 11.33
CA ALA A 89 -8.52 -14.99 12.72
C ALA A 89 -9.77 -15.88 12.82
N TYR A 90 -10.83 -15.54 12.09
CA TYR A 90 -12.05 -16.34 12.02
C TYR A 90 -11.74 -17.77 11.55
N ALA A 91 -10.98 -17.91 10.46
CA ALA A 91 -10.58 -19.23 9.95
C ALA A 91 -9.80 -20.04 11.00
N TYR A 92 -8.86 -19.41 11.72
CA TYR A 92 -8.11 -20.11 12.76
C TYR A 92 -9.02 -20.66 13.85
N PHE A 93 -9.88 -19.83 14.45
CA PHE A 93 -10.70 -20.25 15.59
C PHE A 93 -11.87 -21.17 15.19
N THR A 94 -12.40 -21.04 13.98
CA THR A 94 -13.62 -21.79 13.57
C THR A 94 -13.36 -22.96 12.64
N VAL A 95 -12.21 -23.02 11.97
CA VAL A 95 -11.82 -24.12 11.08
C VAL A 95 -10.68 -24.90 11.70
N HIS A 96 -9.55 -24.23 12.00
CA HIS A 96 -8.32 -24.93 12.39
C HIS A 96 -8.31 -25.40 13.85
N GLN A 97 -8.69 -24.54 14.81
CA GLN A 97 -8.65 -24.87 16.24
C GLN A 97 -9.55 -26.04 16.65
N LYS A 98 -10.55 -26.40 15.83
CA LYS A 98 -11.36 -27.60 16.04
C LYS A 98 -10.56 -28.89 15.94
N ASN A 99 -9.45 -28.89 15.20
CA ASN A 99 -8.62 -30.06 14.96
C ASN A 99 -7.55 -30.26 16.04
N ALA A 100 -6.92 -29.17 16.50
CA ALA A 100 -5.98 -29.16 17.63
C ALA A 100 -5.71 -27.72 18.11
N LEU A 101 -5.14 -27.56 19.30
CA LEU A 101 -4.83 -26.24 19.86
C LEU A 101 -3.69 -25.52 19.12
N TRP A 102 -2.62 -26.23 18.79
CA TRP A 102 -1.41 -25.63 18.22
C TRP A 102 -1.48 -25.54 16.69
N PRO A 103 -1.08 -24.40 16.07
CA PRO A 103 -1.11 -24.22 14.62
C PRO A 103 -0.40 -25.34 13.85
N ILE A 104 0.77 -25.76 14.34
CA ILE A 104 1.59 -26.84 13.74
C ILE A 104 0.86 -28.19 13.71
N GLN A 105 -0.13 -28.39 14.57
CA GLN A 105 -0.91 -29.64 14.66
C GLN A 105 -2.21 -29.57 13.85
N ASN A 106 -2.72 -28.38 13.56
CA ASN A 106 -4.05 -28.18 12.96
C ASN A 106 -4.04 -27.59 11.55
N GLY A 107 -2.85 -27.35 10.98
CA GLY A 107 -2.67 -26.74 9.66
C GLY A 107 -3.02 -25.25 9.61
N GLY A 108 -3.21 -24.60 10.76
CA GLY A 108 -3.63 -23.21 10.88
C GLY A 108 -2.49 -22.19 10.89
N GLU A 109 -1.25 -22.63 10.66
CA GLU A 109 -0.08 -21.75 10.63
C GLU A 109 -0.24 -20.59 9.65
N LEU A 110 -0.73 -20.87 8.43
CA LEU A 110 -0.98 -19.82 7.44
C LEU A 110 -2.08 -18.84 7.87
N SER A 111 -3.14 -19.32 8.52
CA SER A 111 -4.16 -18.43 9.07
C SER A 111 -3.58 -17.49 10.13
N VAL A 112 -2.75 -18.01 11.04
CA VAL A 112 -2.09 -17.17 12.06
C VAL A 112 -1.12 -16.18 11.41
N LEU A 113 -0.28 -16.65 10.48
CA LEU A 113 0.70 -15.80 9.79
C LEU A 113 0.03 -14.68 9.01
N PHE A 114 -0.98 -14.97 8.19
CA PHE A 114 -1.70 -13.92 7.46
C PHE A 114 -2.47 -12.99 8.40
N CYS A 115 -3.10 -13.51 9.46
CA CYS A 115 -3.80 -12.71 10.46
C CYS A 115 -2.89 -11.62 11.05
N TRP A 116 -1.73 -12.02 11.57
CA TRP A 116 -0.78 -11.09 12.16
C TRP A 116 -0.07 -10.23 11.13
N SER A 117 0.18 -10.76 9.94
CA SER A 117 0.84 -10.00 8.87
C SER A 117 -0.02 -8.83 8.39
N PHE A 118 -1.31 -9.06 8.17
CA PHE A 118 -2.23 -8.00 7.79
C PHE A 118 -2.54 -7.06 8.96
N LEU A 119 -2.57 -7.54 10.20
CA LEU A 119 -2.68 -6.65 11.37
C LEU A 119 -1.49 -5.69 11.45
N LEU A 120 -0.27 -6.17 11.21
CA LEU A 120 0.93 -5.34 11.13
C LEU A 120 0.80 -4.26 10.04
N ILE A 121 0.36 -4.64 8.83
CA ILE A 121 0.13 -3.70 7.72
C ILE A 121 -0.95 -2.68 8.09
N ALA A 122 -2.02 -3.09 8.77
CA ALA A 122 -3.09 -2.21 9.21
C ALA A 122 -2.63 -1.16 10.24
N VAL A 123 -1.74 -1.55 11.16
CA VAL A 123 -1.23 -0.68 12.23
C VAL A 123 -0.08 0.21 11.75
N VAL A 124 0.97 -0.38 11.18
CA VAL A 124 2.17 0.34 10.73
C VAL A 124 1.87 1.17 9.48
N GLY A 125 0.99 0.67 8.61
CA GLY A 125 0.60 1.31 7.37
C GLY A 125 1.29 0.73 6.13
N PRO A 126 1.00 1.28 4.95
CA PRO A 126 1.28 0.63 3.66
C PRO A 126 2.72 0.80 3.12
N GLY A 127 3.62 1.47 3.86
CA GLY A 127 4.99 1.77 3.43
C GLY A 127 5.10 2.82 2.31
N THR A 128 6.30 3.18 1.88
CA THR A 128 6.52 4.29 0.92
C THR A 128 6.03 4.02 -0.50
N TRP A 129 6.06 2.76 -0.94
CA TRP A 129 5.62 2.39 -2.29
C TRP A 129 4.14 2.05 -2.30
N THR A 130 3.32 3.06 -2.55
CA THR A 130 1.89 2.93 -2.80
C THR A 130 1.53 3.62 -4.11
N LEU A 131 0.55 3.09 -4.84
CA LEU A 131 0.14 3.68 -6.11
C LEU A 131 -0.25 5.16 -5.94
N ALA A 132 -0.92 5.50 -4.84
CA ALA A 132 -1.26 6.88 -4.50
C ALA A 132 -0.03 7.80 -4.42
N ARG A 133 1.04 7.39 -3.73
CA ARG A 133 2.27 8.20 -3.62
C ARG A 133 3.00 8.34 -4.95
N LEU A 134 3.00 7.29 -5.77
CA LEU A 134 3.60 7.34 -7.11
C LEU A 134 2.85 8.32 -8.02
N LEU A 135 1.51 8.30 -7.98
CA LEU A 135 0.68 9.24 -8.73
C LEU A 135 0.83 10.69 -8.24
N SER A 136 0.91 10.92 -6.92
CA SER A 136 1.17 12.26 -6.36
C SER A 136 2.55 12.79 -6.76
N LYS A 137 3.58 11.93 -6.76
CA LYS A 137 4.94 12.31 -7.19
C LYS A 137 5.00 12.62 -8.68
N ALA A 138 4.33 11.83 -9.52
CA ALA A 138 4.22 12.08 -10.95
C ALA A 138 3.53 13.43 -11.25
N ARG A 139 2.48 13.76 -10.48
CA ARG A 139 1.77 15.05 -10.61
C ARG A 139 2.61 16.25 -10.18
N ALA A 140 3.45 16.10 -9.15
CA ALA A 140 4.33 17.17 -8.66
C ALA A 140 5.51 17.45 -9.62
N GLY A 141 6.00 16.44 -10.34
CA GLY A 141 7.07 16.59 -11.33
C GLY A 141 6.66 17.21 -12.66
N GLY A 142 5.36 17.42 -12.89
CA GLY A 142 4.79 17.92 -14.16
C GLY A 142 4.48 19.42 -14.21
N THR A 143 4.67 20.16 -13.12
CA THR A 143 4.51 21.63 -13.10
C THR A 143 5.89 22.29 -13.25
N PRO A 144 6.22 22.90 -14.40
CA PRO A 144 7.34 23.82 -14.49
C PRO A 144 7.07 24.95 -13.49
N SER A 145 7.93 25.13 -12.50
CA SER A 145 7.88 26.34 -11.68
C SER A 145 8.04 27.55 -12.62
N PRO A 146 7.18 28.58 -12.52
CA PRO A 146 7.43 29.82 -13.23
C PRO A 146 8.77 30.37 -12.72
N SER A 147 9.77 30.44 -13.59
CA SER A 147 11.06 31.07 -13.28
C SER A 147 10.82 32.49 -12.78
N PRO A 148 11.38 32.89 -11.62
CA PRO A 148 11.28 34.25 -11.10
C PRO A 148 12.22 35.23 -11.84
N SER A 149 12.34 35.13 -13.17
CA SER A 149 13.21 35.99 -13.98
C SER A 149 12.50 36.54 -15.22
N ALA A 150 11.49 37.37 -14.99
CA ALA A 150 11.12 38.42 -15.93
C ALA A 150 10.27 39.47 -15.19
N VAL A 151 10.88 40.22 -14.27
CA VAL A 151 10.44 41.61 -14.09
C VAL A 151 10.90 42.32 -15.36
N PRO A 152 10.00 42.81 -16.23
CA PRO A 152 10.44 43.63 -17.34
C PRO A 152 11.03 44.91 -16.74
N ALA A 153 12.33 45.10 -16.94
CA ALA A 153 13.06 46.33 -16.63
C ALA A 153 12.64 47.48 -17.56
N ALA A 154 11.34 47.67 -17.78
CA ALA A 154 10.76 48.67 -18.69
C ALA A 154 9.94 49.75 -17.96
N ALA A 155 9.76 49.67 -16.64
CA ALA A 155 9.02 50.67 -15.87
C ALA A 155 9.89 51.67 -15.07
N ALA A 156 11.21 51.47 -15.00
CA ALA A 156 12.11 52.35 -14.23
C ALA A 156 12.76 53.48 -15.04
N ALA A 157 12.65 53.48 -16.38
CA ALA A 157 13.28 54.48 -17.25
C ALA A 157 12.38 55.69 -17.61
N ALA A 158 11.10 55.67 -17.24
CA ALA A 158 10.15 56.74 -17.59
C ALA A 158 10.03 57.85 -16.52
N ALA A 159 10.67 57.73 -15.36
CA ALA A 159 10.53 58.68 -14.25
C ALA A 159 11.66 59.73 -14.15
N THR A 160 12.70 59.66 -14.98
CA THR A 160 13.86 60.59 -14.91
C THR A 160 13.96 61.61 -16.05
N ALA A 161 12.98 61.67 -16.96
CA ALA A 161 13.01 62.59 -18.11
C ALA A 161 12.01 63.76 -18.04
N GLY A 162 11.45 64.06 -16.86
CA GLY A 162 10.38 65.06 -16.68
C GLY A 162 10.71 66.28 -15.81
N ALA A 163 11.96 66.50 -15.40
CA ALA A 163 12.30 67.52 -14.40
C ALA A 163 13.42 68.49 -14.82
N ALA A 164 13.57 68.79 -16.11
CA ALA A 164 14.56 69.77 -16.58
C ALA A 164 14.08 70.53 -17.82
N SER A 165 13.08 71.41 -17.67
CA SER A 165 12.82 72.55 -18.57
C SER A 165 11.73 73.45 -17.97
N ALA A 166 12.06 74.19 -16.90
CA ALA A 166 11.30 75.37 -16.50
C ALA A 166 12.12 76.17 -15.46
N GLU A 167 13.22 76.81 -15.88
CA GLU A 167 13.72 77.98 -15.16
C GLU A 167 14.68 78.82 -16.01
N THR A 168 14.58 80.13 -15.81
CA THR A 168 15.37 81.28 -16.29
C THR A 168 14.86 82.04 -17.53
N PRO A 169 15.04 83.36 -17.54
CA PRO A 169 14.49 84.36 -16.60
C PRO A 169 13.44 85.28 -17.26
#